data_AF-A0A6N2YZT6-F1
#
_entry.id   AF-A0A6N2YZT6-F1
#
_cell.length_a   1.000
_cell.length_b   1.000
_cell.length_c   1.000
_cell.angle_alpha   90.00
_cell.angle_beta   90.00
_cell.angle_gamma   90.00
#
_symmetry.space_group_name_H-M   'P 1'
#
loop_
_entity.id
_entity.type
_entity.pdbx_description
1 polymer ?
#
loop_
_entity_poly.entity_id
_entity_poly.type
_entity_poly.pdbx_seq_one_letter_code
_entity_poly.pdbx_strand_id
1 'polypeptide(L)' 'MAKLTPMRAIRLKCLECCAGQFSEVRECLVESCPLHAYRMGHRPKAEQFTAEAEKIEN' A
#
# COMPACT_ATOMS: atom_id res chain seq x y z
N MET A 1 -7.34 23.82 5.19
CA MET A 1 -6.68 22.49 5.23
C MET A 1 -7.12 21.69 4.02
N ALA A 2 -6.18 21.09 3.28
CA ALA A 2 -6.56 20.27 2.13
C ALA A 2 -7.32 19.01 2.59
N LYS A 3 -8.41 18.65 1.90
CA LYS A 3 -9.23 17.47 2.23
C LYS A 3 -8.33 16.22 2.37
N LEU A 4 -8.47 15.50 3.48
CA LEU A 4 -7.82 14.21 3.68
C LEU A 4 -8.53 13.19 2.79
N THR A 5 -7.83 12.68 1.78
CA THR A 5 -8.31 11.57 0.95
C THR A 5 -7.88 10.24 1.57
N PRO A 6 -8.59 9.13 1.30
CA PRO A 6 -8.20 7.81 1.81
C PRO A 6 -6.74 7.46 1.51
N MET A 7 -6.26 7.76 0.30
CA MET A 7 -4.87 7.53 -0.08
C MET A 7 -3.87 8.33 0.75
N ARG A 8 -4.19 9.59 1.08
CA ARG A 8 -3.36 10.43 1.94
C ARG A 8 -3.39 9.93 3.39
N ALA A 9 -4.54 9.44 3.86
CA ALA A 9 -4.66 8.83 5.19
C ALA A 9 -3.80 7.56 5.31
N ILE A 10 -3.83 6.69 4.31
CA ILE A 10 -2.99 5.48 4.28
C ILE A 10 -1.51 5.85 4.26
N ARG A 11 -1.10 6.81 3.43
CA ARG A 11 0.28 7.32 3.39
C ARG A 11 0.74 7.83 4.77
N LEU A 12 -0.11 8.60 5.45
CA LEU A 12 0.16 9.10 6.81
C LEU A 12 0.27 7.95 7.82
N LYS A 13 -0.58 6.93 7.72
CA LYS A 13 -0.51 5.75 8.59
C LYS A 13 0.79 4.97 8.39
N CYS A 14 1.23 4.79 7.15
CA CYS A 14 2.52 4.16 6.87
C CYS A 14 3.67 5.01 7.42
N LEU A 15 3.59 6.33 7.32
CA LEU A 15 4.60 7.23 7.88
C LEU A 15 4.67 7.14 9.41
N GLU A 16 3.52 7.07 10.09
CA GLU A 16 3.45 6.84 11.54
C GLU A 16 4.05 5.48 11.94
N CYS A 17 3.71 4.41 11.20
CA CYS A 17 4.25 3.07 11.43
C CYS A 17 5.78 3.00 11.27
N CYS A 18 6.33 3.78 10.33
CA CYS A 18 7.76 3.88 10.05
C CYS A 18 8.44 5.04 10.81
N ALA A 19 7.88 5.49 11.93
CA ALA A 19 8.45 6.53 12.79
C ALA A 19 8.82 7.84 12.06
N GLY A 20 8.05 8.24 11.04
CA GLY A 20 8.31 9.44 10.25
C GLY A 20 9.29 9.26 9.09
N GLN A 21 9.86 8.08 8.91
CA GLN A 21 10.92 7.84 7.93
C GLN A 21 10.36 7.45 6.56
N PHE A 22 10.54 8.32 5.56
CA PHE A 22 10.05 8.08 4.20
C PHE A 22 10.77 6.93 3.48
N SER A 23 12.06 6.71 3.77
CA SER A 23 12.84 5.59 3.23
C SER A 23 12.26 4.25 3.69
N GLU A 24 12.00 4.12 4.99
CA GLU A 24 11.39 2.94 5.60
C GLU A 24 10.01 2.63 5.02
N VAL A 25 9.19 3.63 4.68
CA VAL A 25 7.91 3.37 4.00
C VAL A 25 8.14 2.80 2.59
N ARG A 26 9.18 3.24 1.88
CA ARG A 26 9.50 2.73 0.53
C ARG A 26 10.06 1.31 0.61
N GLU A 27 10.94 1.07 1.58
CA GLU A 27 11.71 -0.17 1.80
C GLU A 27 11.05 -1.11 2.81
N CYS A 28 9.79 -0.85 3.19
CA CYS A 28 9.05 -1.67 4.15
C CYS A 28 8.98 -3.13 3.66
N LEU A 29 9.54 -4.05 4.43
CA LEU A 29 9.61 -5.48 4.09
C LEU A 29 8.33 -6.26 4.46
N VAL A 30 7.35 -5.59 5.09
CA VAL A 30 6.10 -6.23 5.52
C VAL A 30 5.13 -6.31 4.35
N GLU A 31 5.42 -7.19 3.39
CA GLU A 31 4.58 -7.41 2.19
C GLU A 31 3.19 -7.98 2.53
N SER A 32 3.08 -8.71 3.65
CA SER A 32 1.81 -9.23 4.18
C SER A 32 0.88 -8.13 4.74
N CYS A 33 1.37 -6.89 4.87
CA CYS A 33 0.54 -5.79 5.33
C CYS A 33 -0.53 -5.44 4.28
N PRO A 34 -1.82 -5.38 4.64
CA PRO A 34 -2.90 -5.02 3.70
C PRO A 34 -2.72 -3.62 3.08
N LEU A 35 -1.96 -2.73 3.75
CA LEU A 35 -1.67 -1.39 3.26
C LEU A 35 -0.41 -1.33 2.39
N HIS A 36 0.37 -2.41 2.28
CA HIS A 36 1.66 -2.42 1.59
C HIS A 36 1.56 -1.95 0.13
N ALA A 37 0.53 -2.40 -0.60
CA ALA A 37 0.28 -1.99 -1.98
C ALA A 37 -0.09 -0.50 -2.13
N TYR A 38 -0.55 0.13 -1.05
CA TYR A 38 -1.04 1.51 -1.02
C TYR A 38 -0.07 2.47 -0.32
N ARG A 39 1.04 1.96 0.24
CA ARG A 39 1.97 2.71 1.12
C ARG A 39 2.61 3.95 0.47
N MET A 40 2.64 3.99 -0.86
CA MET A 40 3.10 5.15 -1.64
C MET A 40 2.03 6.24 -1.80
N GLY A 41 0.79 6.05 -1.31
CA GLY A 41 -0.29 7.03 -1.45
C GLY A 41 -0.91 7.07 -2.85
N HIS A 42 -0.72 6.02 -3.64
CA HIS A 42 -1.34 5.86 -4.95
C HIS A 42 -2.08 4.52 -5.05
N ARG A 43 -3.19 4.50 -5.80
CA ARG A 43 -3.92 3.26 -6.08
C ARG A 43 -3.10 2.42 -7.06
N PRO A 44 -2.74 1.17 -6.74
CA PRO A 44 -2.06 0.29 -7.69
C PRO A 44 -2.94 0.10 -8.93
N LYS A 45 -2.33 0.11 -10.12
CA LYS A 45 -3.04 -0.17 -11.37
C LYS A 45 -3.34 -1.67 -11.44
N ALA A 46 -4.41 -2.02 -12.13
CA ALA A 46 -5.05 -3.34 -12.06
C ALA A 46 -4.13 -4.54 -12.35
N GLU A 47 -2.99 -4.35 -13.05
CA GLU A 47 -2.02 -5.42 -13.30
C GLU A 47 -1.25 -5.94 -12.07
N GLN A 48 -1.42 -5.34 -10.87
CA GLN A 48 -0.73 -5.80 -9.66
C GLN A 48 -1.61 -6.63 -8.70
N PHE A 49 -2.84 -6.97 -9.10
CA PHE A 49 -3.66 -7.95 -8.41
C PHE A 49 -3.39 -9.34 -8.99
N THR A 50 -2.33 -9.99 -8.52
CA THR A 50 -2.26 -11.46 -8.54
C THR A 50 -2.28 -11.95 -7.10
N ALA A 51 -3.46 -11.87 -6.47
CA ALA A 51 -3.83 -12.95 -5.58
C ALA A 51 -4.23 -14.09 -6.53
N GLU A 52 -3.52 -15.22 -6.46
CA GLU A 52 -3.77 -16.48 -7.14
C GLU A 52 -5.00 -16.46 -8.06
N ALA A 53 -4.76 -16.40 -9.38
CA ALA A 53 -5.76 -16.87 -10.32
C ALA A 53 -5.99 -18.35 -9.99
N GLU A 54 -7.07 -18.64 -9.27
CA GLU A 54 -7.65 -19.98 -9.21
C GLU A 54 -7.73 -20.47 -10.66
N LYS A 55 -6.90 -21.45 -10.99
CA LYS A 55 -7.03 -22.24 -12.21
C LYS A 55 -8.43 -22.84 -12.21
N ILE A 56 -9.33 -22.26 -13.00
CA ILE A 56 -10.45 -23.01 -13.53
C ILE A 56 -9.89 -23.80 -14.71
N GLU A 57 -9.37 -24.99 -14.44
CA GLU A 57 -9.16 -26.02 -15.47
C GLU A 57 -10.52 -26.66 -15.78
N ASN A 58 -10.76 -26.82 -17.09
CA ASN A 58 -11.98 -27.27 -17.74
C ASN A 58 -12.29 -28.75 -17.49
#